data_AF-Q6LAD6-F1
#
_entry.id   AF-Q6LAD6-F1
#
_cell.length_a   1.000
_cell.length_b   1.000
_cell.length_c   1.000
_cell.angle_alpha   90.00
_cell.angle_beta   90.00
_cell.angle_gamma   90.00
#
_symmetry.space_group_name_H-M   'P 1'
#
loop_
_entity.id
_entity.type
_entity.pdbx_description
1 polymer ?
#
loop_
_entity_poly.entity_id
_entity_poly.type
_entity_poly.pdbx_seq_one_letter_code
_entity_poly.pdbx_strand_id
1 'polypeptide(L)'
;MKIAPVAINHSPLSREVPSHAAPTQAKQTNLQSEAGDLDARKSSASSPETRALLATKTVLGRHKIEVPAFGGWFKKKSSKHETGGSSANADSSSVASDSTEKPLFRLTHVPYVSQGNERMGCWYACARMVGHSVEAGPRLGLPELYEGREGPAGLQDFSDVERFIHNEGLTRVDLPDNERFTHEELGALLYKHGPIIFGWKTPNDSWHMSVLTGVDKETSSITFHDPRQGPDLAMPLDYFNQRLAWQVPHAMLYR
;
A
#
# COMPACT_ATOMS: atom_id res chain seq x y z
N MET A 1 28.21 17.96 45.54
CA MET A 1 28.52 16.67 44.89
C MET A 1 28.64 16.91 43.40
N LYS A 2 29.81 16.61 42.82
CA LYS A 2 30.10 16.68 41.38
C LYS A 2 30.18 15.22 40.88
N ILE A 3 29.39 14.86 39.87
CA ILE A 3 29.61 13.64 39.09
C ILE A 3 29.47 14.07 37.63
N ALA A 4 30.57 13.94 36.89
CA ALA A 4 30.69 14.15 35.46
C ALA A 4 31.26 12.84 34.85
N PRO A 5 31.17 12.62 33.53
CA PRO A 5 30.52 11.43 32.96
C PRO A 5 31.49 10.35 32.46
N VAL A 6 30.94 9.15 32.21
CA VAL A 6 31.65 8.04 31.56
C VAL A 6 31.29 8.01 30.08
N ALA A 7 32.30 8.17 29.22
CA ALA A 7 32.24 7.89 27.79
C ALA A 7 32.86 6.50 27.56
N ILE A 8 32.19 5.64 26.79
CA ILE A 8 32.71 4.34 26.36
C ILE A 8 32.82 4.37 24.83
N ASN A 9 34.07 4.30 24.34
CA ASN A 9 34.41 4.08 22.94
C ASN A 9 34.48 2.58 22.66
N HIS A 10 33.81 2.12 21.60
CA HIS A 10 34.03 0.80 21.02
C HIS A 10 34.44 0.96 19.54
N SER A 11 35.68 0.58 19.24
CA SER A 11 36.23 0.48 17.89
C SER A 11 35.79 -0.81 17.20
N PRO A 12 35.66 -0.83 15.86
CA PRO A 12 35.20 -1.98 15.10
C PRO A 12 36.32 -2.98 14.78
N LEU A 13 35.99 -4.28 14.80
CA LEU A 13 36.83 -5.35 14.28
C LEU A 13 36.77 -5.37 12.74
N SER A 14 37.91 -5.16 12.09
CA SER A 14 38.16 -5.54 10.70
C SER A 14 38.40 -7.04 10.59
N ARG A 15 37.74 -7.71 9.65
CA ARG A 15 38.01 -9.10 9.27
C ARG A 15 38.27 -9.14 7.76
N GLU A 16 39.54 -9.32 7.41
CA GLU A 16 40.00 -9.61 6.05
C GLU A 16 39.59 -11.05 5.67
N VAL A 17 39.12 -11.25 4.43
CA VAL A 17 39.05 -12.57 3.78
C VAL A 17 39.63 -12.44 2.36
N PRO A 18 40.46 -13.40 1.89
CA PRO A 18 41.27 -13.24 0.68
C PRO A 18 40.52 -13.61 -0.61
N SER A 19 41.01 -13.02 -1.71
CA SER A 19 40.63 -13.26 -3.10
C SER A 19 40.94 -14.67 -3.59
N HIS A 20 40.00 -15.31 -4.29
CA HIS A 20 40.26 -16.46 -5.15
C HIS A 20 40.19 -16.08 -6.63
N ALA A 21 41.19 -16.54 -7.37
CA ALA A 21 41.43 -16.30 -8.79
C ALA A 21 40.48 -17.11 -9.71
N ALA A 22 40.19 -16.54 -10.88
CA ALA A 22 39.53 -17.20 -12.00
C ALA A 22 40.53 -17.93 -12.92
N PRO A 23 40.16 -19.06 -13.54
CA PRO A 23 40.84 -19.59 -14.72
C PRO A 23 40.08 -19.28 -16.02
N THR A 24 40.84 -18.89 -17.05
CA THR A 24 40.44 -18.72 -18.46
C THR A 24 40.96 -19.91 -19.28
N GLN A 25 40.40 -20.12 -20.48
CA GLN A 25 40.78 -21.07 -21.57
C GLN A 25 40.00 -22.41 -21.55
N ALA A 26 39.53 -23.02 -22.64
CA ALA A 26 39.79 -22.94 -24.09
C ALA A 26 38.51 -23.37 -24.87
N LYS A 27 38.13 -22.71 -25.97
CA LYS A 27 38.37 -23.11 -27.38
C LYS A 27 38.00 -24.57 -27.76
N GLN A 28 36.87 -24.75 -28.43
CA GLN A 28 36.74 -25.73 -29.53
C GLN A 28 35.55 -25.40 -30.46
N THR A 29 35.75 -25.74 -31.72
CA THR A 29 35.13 -25.22 -32.94
C THR A 29 34.36 -26.30 -33.70
N ASN A 30 33.22 -25.90 -34.28
CA ASN A 30 32.75 -26.19 -35.66
C ASN A 30 32.22 -27.60 -36.04
N LEU A 31 31.40 -27.60 -37.13
CA LEU A 31 30.72 -28.65 -37.93
C LEU A 31 29.19 -28.65 -37.70
N GLN A 32 28.32 -28.04 -38.54
CA GLN A 32 27.82 -28.48 -39.89
C GLN A 32 27.40 -29.96 -39.89
N SER A 33 26.25 -30.44 -40.36
CA SER A 33 25.20 -30.06 -41.33
C SER A 33 24.06 -31.11 -41.15
N GLU A 34 22.77 -30.87 -41.41
CA GLU A 34 21.97 -31.21 -42.63
C GLU A 34 20.48 -31.13 -42.18
N ALA A 35 19.63 -30.29 -42.75
CA ALA A 35 18.80 -30.48 -43.96
C ALA A 35 17.77 -31.63 -43.87
N GLY A 36 16.48 -31.27 -43.79
CA GLY A 36 15.32 -32.17 -43.85
C GLY A 36 14.04 -31.37 -44.12
N ASP A 37 13.80 -31.12 -45.40
CA ASP A 37 12.65 -30.46 -46.03
C ASP A 37 11.49 -31.46 -46.24
N LEU A 38 10.24 -30.96 -46.32
CA LEU A 38 9.12 -31.42 -47.20
C LEU A 38 7.71 -31.11 -46.66
N ASP A 39 7.05 -30.22 -47.42
CA ASP A 39 5.65 -30.23 -47.92
C ASP A 39 4.46 -30.25 -46.92
N ALA A 40 3.64 -29.19 -46.79
CA ALA A 40 2.74 -28.52 -47.75
C ALA A 40 1.44 -29.30 -48.09
N ARG A 41 0.28 -28.79 -47.61
CA ARG A 41 -0.89 -28.30 -48.40
C ARG A 41 -2.24 -28.44 -47.67
N LYS A 42 -2.99 -27.30 -47.65
CA LYS A 42 -4.44 -27.08 -47.95
C LYS A 42 -5.49 -27.94 -47.22
N SER A 43 -6.68 -27.50 -46.81
CA SER A 43 -7.43 -26.24 -46.92
C SER A 43 -8.82 -26.41 -46.25
N SER A 44 -9.37 -25.33 -45.69
CA SER A 44 -10.78 -24.88 -45.70
C SER A 44 -11.94 -25.74 -45.13
N ALA A 45 -12.72 -25.11 -44.23
CA ALA A 45 -14.21 -25.06 -44.13
C ALA A 45 -14.62 -25.04 -42.63
N SER A 46 -14.95 -23.88 -42.03
CA SER A 46 -16.23 -23.13 -42.02
C SER A 46 -17.13 -23.47 -40.82
N SER A 47 -17.44 -22.42 -40.06
CA SER A 47 -18.24 -22.18 -38.82
C SER A 47 -19.73 -22.58 -38.90
N PRO A 48 -20.70 -22.14 -38.03
CA PRO A 48 -20.66 -21.26 -36.83
C PRO A 48 -21.60 -21.64 -35.64
N GLU A 49 -21.28 -21.19 -34.42
CA GLU A 49 -22.27 -21.02 -33.34
C GLU A 49 -22.15 -19.64 -32.68
N THR A 50 -22.98 -18.73 -33.18
CA THR A 50 -23.44 -17.48 -32.58
C THR A 50 -24.36 -17.73 -31.38
N ARG A 51 -24.11 -17.09 -30.23
CA ARG A 51 -25.17 -16.46 -29.43
C ARG A 51 -24.64 -15.54 -28.32
N ALA A 52 -25.21 -14.34 -28.30
CA ALA A 52 -25.41 -13.43 -27.16
C ALA A 52 -24.25 -12.53 -26.68
N LEU A 53 -24.02 -11.43 -27.40
CA LEU A 53 -23.67 -10.13 -26.78
C LEU A 53 -24.45 -9.02 -27.50
N LEU A 54 -25.53 -8.58 -26.87
CA LEU A 54 -26.36 -7.46 -27.30
C LEU A 54 -26.35 -6.40 -26.21
N ALA A 55 -26.03 -5.18 -26.65
CA ALA A 55 -26.45 -3.90 -26.09
C ALA A 55 -25.97 -3.52 -24.67
N THR A 56 -25.03 -2.57 -24.61
CA THR A 56 -25.40 -1.17 -24.28
C THR A 56 -24.23 -0.23 -24.57
N LYS A 57 -24.52 0.74 -25.44
CA LYS A 57 -23.65 1.81 -25.90
C LYS A 57 -24.26 3.09 -25.36
N THR A 58 -23.61 3.75 -24.42
CA THR A 58 -23.98 5.09 -23.92
C THR A 58 -22.68 5.73 -23.42
N VAL A 59 -21.97 6.52 -24.23
CA VAL A 59 -22.09 7.99 -24.33
C VAL A 59 -22.02 8.65 -22.97
N LEU A 60 -20.81 9.11 -22.59
CA LEU A 60 -20.56 10.34 -21.82
C LEU A 60 -19.05 10.63 -21.80
N GLY A 61 -18.69 11.88 -22.11
CA GLY A 61 -17.34 12.34 -22.38
C GLY A 61 -16.39 12.15 -21.19
N ARG A 62 -15.29 11.44 -21.42
CA ARG A 62 -14.17 11.32 -20.48
C ARG A 62 -13.32 12.58 -20.54
N HIS A 63 -13.45 13.44 -19.52
CA HIS A 63 -12.30 14.23 -19.08
C HIS A 63 -11.19 13.24 -18.72
N LYS A 64 -10.02 13.43 -19.33
CA LYS A 64 -8.80 12.66 -19.04
C LYS A 64 -8.39 12.98 -17.60
N ILE A 65 -8.81 12.16 -16.65
CA ILE A 65 -8.36 12.24 -15.25
C ILE A 65 -6.89 11.81 -15.29
N GLU A 66 -5.98 12.78 -15.18
CA GLU A 66 -4.58 12.49 -14.92
C GLU A 66 -4.48 11.93 -13.50
N VAL A 67 -4.34 10.61 -13.42
CA VAL A 67 -4.04 9.93 -12.16
C VAL A 67 -2.69 10.48 -11.69
N PRO A 68 -2.59 11.07 -10.48
CA PRO A 68 -1.32 11.63 -10.03
C PRO A 68 -0.29 10.50 -9.94
N ALA A 69 0.83 10.66 -10.66
CA ALA A 69 1.95 9.75 -10.56
C ALA A 69 2.40 9.63 -9.09
N PHE A 70 2.28 8.43 -8.53
CA PHE A 70 2.64 8.12 -7.15
C PHE A 70 4.17 8.20 -7.01
N GLY A 71 4.71 9.36 -6.63
CA GLY A 71 6.15 9.53 -6.38
C GLY A 71 6.76 10.93 -6.59
N GLY A 72 5.97 12.00 -6.75
CA GLY A 72 6.47 13.35 -7.05
C GLY A 72 6.90 14.19 -5.84
N TRP A 73 8.21 14.35 -5.68
CA TRP A 73 8.92 15.23 -4.74
C TRP A 73 8.86 16.73 -5.19
N PHE A 74 8.22 17.60 -4.37
CA PHE A 74 8.47 19.05 -4.12
C PHE A 74 7.70 20.13 -4.92
N LYS A 75 6.83 20.90 -4.25
CA LYS A 75 7.08 22.29 -3.78
C LYS A 75 5.84 22.95 -3.14
N LYS A 76 6.10 23.54 -1.97
CA LYS A 76 5.23 24.26 -1.03
C LYS A 76 4.87 25.67 -1.55
N LYS A 77 3.61 26.12 -1.45
CA LYS A 77 3.23 27.54 -1.24
C LYS A 77 1.91 27.65 -0.45
N SER A 78 1.91 28.57 0.50
CA SER A 78 0.90 28.84 1.54
C SER A 78 -0.01 30.03 1.20
N SER A 79 -1.27 30.00 1.68
CA SER A 79 -2.05 31.13 2.25
C SER A 79 -3.50 30.61 2.46
N LYS A 80 -4.08 30.53 3.67
CA LYS A 80 -4.53 31.53 4.66
C LYS A 80 -5.78 32.34 4.22
N HIS A 81 -6.95 31.95 4.75
CA HIS A 81 -8.15 32.74 5.12
C HIS A 81 -9.29 31.73 5.43
N GLU A 82 -10.34 31.98 6.20
CA GLU A 82 -10.64 32.77 7.39
C GLU A 82 -11.97 32.20 7.94
N THR A 83 -12.24 32.58 9.18
CA THR A 83 -13.31 32.14 10.08
C THR A 83 -14.72 32.66 9.74
N GLY A 84 -15.73 31.84 10.03
CA GLY A 84 -17.13 32.23 10.20
C GLY A 84 -18.04 31.01 10.05
N GLY A 85 -19.04 30.72 10.86
CA GLY A 85 -19.59 31.36 12.05
C GLY A 85 -20.82 30.55 12.51
N SER A 86 -21.09 30.66 13.81
CA SER A 86 -22.40 30.61 14.48
C SER A 86 -23.23 29.31 14.58
N SER A 87 -23.60 29.10 15.84
CA SER A 87 -24.45 28.11 16.51
C SER A 87 -25.93 28.18 16.17
N ALA A 88 -26.63 27.03 16.28
CA ALA A 88 -27.97 26.98 16.86
C ALA A 88 -28.27 25.59 17.42
N ASN A 89 -28.74 25.57 18.66
CA ASN A 89 -29.15 24.43 19.46
C ASN A 89 -30.44 23.79 18.93
N ALA A 90 -30.57 22.47 19.09
CA ALA A 90 -31.87 21.82 19.27
C ALA A 90 -31.68 20.52 20.06
N ASP A 91 -32.10 20.57 21.32
CA ASP A 91 -32.28 19.44 22.21
C ASP A 91 -33.28 18.44 21.63
N SER A 92 -32.91 17.16 21.57
CA SER A 92 -33.89 16.08 21.54
C SER A 92 -33.40 14.89 22.34
N SER A 93 -34.18 14.55 23.37
CA SER A 93 -33.98 13.49 24.34
C SER A 93 -34.08 12.11 23.70
N SER A 94 -33.01 11.32 23.75
CA SER A 94 -33.04 9.89 23.38
C SER A 94 -33.10 9.01 24.61
N VAL A 95 -34.14 8.18 24.64
CA VAL A 95 -34.36 7.07 25.58
C VAL A 95 -33.18 6.10 25.49
N ALA A 96 -32.56 5.83 26.64
CA ALA A 96 -31.40 4.98 26.80
C ALA A 96 -31.72 3.51 26.50
N SER A 97 -31.21 3.01 25.38
CA SER A 97 -30.97 1.58 25.17
C SER A 97 -29.49 1.33 25.41
N ASP A 98 -29.21 0.80 26.59
CA ASP A 98 -27.90 0.45 27.12
C ASP A 98 -27.32 -0.76 26.36
N SER A 99 -26.84 -0.53 25.15
CA SER A 99 -25.84 -1.40 24.54
C SER A 99 -24.49 -0.82 24.90
N THR A 100 -23.78 -1.47 25.82
CA THR A 100 -22.35 -1.25 26.13
C THR A 100 -21.52 -1.48 24.86
N GLU A 101 -21.58 -0.51 23.96
CA GLU A 101 -20.82 -0.47 22.73
C GLU A 101 -19.37 -0.18 23.13
N LYS A 102 -18.49 -1.17 22.94
CA LYS A 102 -17.10 -1.05 23.35
C LYS A 102 -16.50 0.18 22.65
N PRO A 103 -16.09 1.23 23.38
CA PRO A 103 -15.71 2.52 22.80
C PRO A 103 -14.46 2.44 21.90
N LEU A 104 -13.71 1.35 22.02
CA LEU A 104 -12.41 1.14 21.40
C LEU A 104 -12.36 -0.25 20.76
N PHE A 105 -12.02 -0.29 19.47
CA PHE A 105 -11.58 -1.51 18.81
C PHE A 105 -10.12 -1.35 18.39
N ARG A 106 -9.23 -2.24 18.85
CA ARG A 106 -7.80 -2.15 18.57
C ARG A 106 -7.15 -3.52 18.44
N LEU A 107 -6.34 -3.68 17.41
CA LEU A 107 -5.49 -4.84 17.17
C LEU A 107 -4.12 -4.57 17.83
N THR A 108 -3.86 -5.22 18.96
CA THR A 108 -2.65 -4.97 19.79
C THR A 108 -1.42 -5.77 19.35
N HIS A 109 -1.55 -6.64 18.36
CA HIS A 109 -0.50 -7.57 17.93
C HIS A 109 0.00 -7.35 16.51
N VAL A 110 -0.37 -6.23 15.89
CA VAL A 110 0.16 -5.86 14.57
C VAL A 110 1.64 -5.49 14.76
N PRO A 111 2.60 -6.19 14.12
CA PRO A 111 4.00 -5.87 14.28
C PRO A 111 4.30 -4.53 13.59
N TYR A 112 5.17 -3.73 14.20
CA TYR A 112 5.67 -2.53 13.57
C TYR A 112 6.86 -2.85 12.64
N VAL A 113 6.84 -2.28 11.45
CA VAL A 113 7.94 -2.39 10.48
C VAL A 113 8.25 -1.01 9.91
N SER A 114 9.49 -0.56 10.09
CA SER A 114 9.97 0.70 9.52
C SER A 114 10.29 0.56 8.03
N GLN A 115 10.09 1.63 7.25
CA GLN A 115 10.41 1.63 5.81
C GLN A 115 11.91 1.67 5.48
N GLY A 116 12.76 2.05 6.43
CA GLY A 116 14.18 2.30 6.16
C GLY A 116 14.40 3.34 5.04
N ASN A 117 15.46 3.14 4.25
CA ASN A 117 15.82 3.99 3.11
C ASN A 117 15.44 3.37 1.75
N GLU A 118 14.56 2.36 1.75
CA GLU A 118 14.15 1.65 0.53
C GLU A 118 13.24 2.53 -0.34
N ARG A 119 13.45 2.48 -1.66
CA ARG A 119 12.50 3.06 -2.61
C ARG A 119 11.17 2.32 -2.45
N MET A 120 10.08 3.07 -2.26
CA MET A 120 8.76 2.52 -1.91
C MET A 120 8.70 1.77 -0.58
N GLY A 121 9.67 1.98 0.32
CA GLY A 121 9.76 1.24 1.58
C GLY A 121 8.49 1.28 2.43
N CYS A 122 7.64 2.32 2.29
CA CYS A 122 6.34 2.38 2.99
C CYS A 122 5.37 1.29 2.51
N TRP A 123 5.30 0.99 1.20
CA TRP A 123 4.47 -0.10 0.67
C TRP A 123 4.93 -1.45 1.22
N TYR A 124 6.24 -1.72 1.16
CA TYR A 124 6.83 -2.97 1.63
C TYR A 124 6.76 -3.13 3.14
N ALA A 125 6.87 -2.04 3.90
CA ALA A 125 6.66 -2.06 5.33
C ALA A 125 5.19 -2.38 5.66
N CYS A 126 4.23 -1.71 5.03
CA CYS A 126 2.80 -1.97 5.27
C CYS A 126 2.40 -3.41 4.94
N ALA A 127 2.81 -3.94 3.78
CA ALA A 127 2.56 -5.34 3.44
C ALA A 127 3.19 -6.31 4.45
N ARG A 128 4.38 -6.00 5.00
CA ARG A 128 4.97 -6.79 6.11
C ARG A 128 4.12 -6.74 7.38
N MET A 129 3.64 -5.57 7.78
CA MET A 129 2.84 -5.42 8.99
C MET A 129 1.52 -6.20 8.89
N VAL A 130 0.84 -6.14 7.74
CA VAL A 130 -0.40 -6.90 7.52
C VAL A 130 -0.12 -8.39 7.32
N GLY A 131 0.87 -8.76 6.50
CA GLY A 131 1.22 -10.15 6.25
C GLY A 131 1.60 -10.92 7.52
N HIS A 132 2.48 -10.36 8.34
CA HIS A 132 2.88 -10.99 9.61
C HIS A 132 1.78 -11.04 10.67
N SER A 133 0.70 -10.27 10.51
CA SER A 133 -0.47 -10.36 11.39
C SER A 133 -1.38 -11.55 11.08
N VAL A 134 -1.27 -12.12 9.86
CA VAL A 134 -2.13 -13.22 9.39
C VAL A 134 -1.34 -14.53 9.27
N GLU A 135 -0.11 -14.48 8.76
CA GLU A 135 0.68 -15.68 8.46
C GLU A 135 2.19 -15.43 8.63
N ALA A 136 2.90 -16.42 9.18
CA ALA A 136 4.35 -16.44 9.14
C ALA A 136 4.83 -17.04 7.81
N GLY A 137 5.50 -16.25 6.96
CA GLY A 137 6.03 -16.77 5.69
C GLY A 137 7.01 -15.81 5.00
N PRO A 138 7.87 -16.34 4.10
CA PRO A 138 8.74 -15.51 3.26
C PRO A 138 7.92 -14.66 2.30
N ARG A 139 8.35 -13.42 2.08
CA ARG A 139 7.64 -12.50 1.19
C ARG A 139 7.87 -12.86 -0.27
N LEU A 140 6.84 -12.67 -1.09
CA LEU A 140 6.95 -12.76 -2.55
C LEU A 140 7.36 -11.42 -3.17
N GLY A 141 6.84 -10.30 -2.66
CA GLY A 141 7.21 -8.98 -3.16
C GLY A 141 6.89 -8.76 -4.65
N LEU A 142 7.47 -7.71 -5.21
CA LEU A 142 7.75 -7.66 -6.64
C LEU A 142 9.16 -8.24 -6.81
N PRO A 143 9.33 -9.43 -7.40
CA PRO A 143 10.66 -10.03 -7.62
C PRO A 143 11.65 -9.06 -8.27
N GLU A 144 11.14 -8.20 -9.14
CA GLU A 144 11.90 -7.21 -9.91
C GLU A 144 12.60 -6.16 -9.04
N LEU A 145 12.19 -5.94 -7.79
CA LEU A 145 12.90 -5.06 -6.86
C LEU A 145 14.24 -5.62 -6.39
N TYR A 146 14.37 -6.94 -6.40
CA TYR A 146 15.58 -7.62 -5.95
C TYR A 146 16.50 -7.97 -7.13
N GLU A 147 15.97 -7.92 -8.36
CA GLU A 147 16.73 -8.09 -9.60
C GLU A 147 17.47 -6.78 -9.94
N GLY A 148 18.60 -6.57 -9.26
CA GLY A 148 19.42 -5.34 -9.27
C GLY A 148 20.06 -4.92 -10.60
N ARG A 149 19.46 -5.19 -11.77
CA ARG A 149 19.94 -4.66 -13.05
C ARG A 149 19.32 -3.31 -13.39
N GLU A 150 18.06 -3.09 -13.06
CA GLU A 150 17.36 -1.83 -13.29
C GLU A 150 16.34 -1.69 -12.16
N GLY A 151 16.75 -1.13 -11.01
CA GLY A 151 15.86 -1.01 -9.86
C GLY A 151 14.52 -0.43 -10.30
N PRO A 152 13.39 -1.11 -10.02
CA PRO A 152 12.14 -0.84 -10.70
C PRO A 152 11.75 0.60 -10.46
N ALA A 153 11.07 1.15 -11.46
CA ALA A 153 10.65 2.53 -11.50
C ALA A 153 9.56 2.81 -10.42
N GLY A 154 9.66 2.33 -9.18
CA GLY A 154 8.59 2.42 -8.20
C GLY A 154 7.30 1.73 -8.67
N LEU A 155 6.25 1.81 -7.87
CA LEU A 155 4.90 1.52 -8.35
C LEU A 155 4.44 2.78 -9.11
N GLN A 156 4.92 2.94 -10.34
CA GLN A 156 4.68 4.15 -11.15
C GLN A 156 3.36 4.08 -11.89
N ASP A 157 3.00 2.88 -12.35
CA ASP A 157 1.77 2.64 -13.09
C ASP A 157 0.75 1.87 -12.25
N PHE A 158 -0.52 2.01 -12.62
CA PHE A 158 -1.62 1.25 -12.05
C PHE A 158 -1.37 -0.26 -12.17
N SER A 159 -0.77 -0.71 -13.27
CA SER A 159 -0.41 -2.12 -13.48
C SER A 159 0.58 -2.67 -12.45
N ASP A 160 1.51 -1.83 -11.97
CA ASP A 160 2.47 -2.23 -10.93
C ASP A 160 1.78 -2.40 -9.58
N VAL A 161 0.84 -1.52 -9.25
CA VAL A 161 0.03 -1.61 -8.01
C VAL A 161 -0.81 -2.88 -8.03
N GLU A 162 -1.44 -3.19 -9.16
CA GLU A 162 -2.23 -4.41 -9.33
C GLU A 162 -1.38 -5.68 -9.18
N ARG A 163 -0.19 -5.71 -9.77
CA ARG A 163 0.76 -6.82 -9.59
C ARG A 163 1.21 -6.94 -8.14
N PHE A 164 1.48 -5.82 -7.45
CA PHE A 164 1.81 -5.82 -6.03
C PHE A 164 0.68 -6.38 -5.17
N ILE A 165 -0.56 -5.93 -5.40
CA ILE A 165 -1.76 -6.43 -4.72
C ILE A 165 -1.88 -7.94 -4.91
N HIS A 166 -1.74 -8.41 -6.14
CA HIS A 166 -1.81 -9.83 -6.48
C HIS A 166 -0.71 -10.66 -5.78
N ASN A 167 0.55 -10.23 -5.88
CA ASN A 167 1.70 -10.97 -5.33
C ASN A 167 1.71 -11.03 -3.80
N GLU A 168 1.22 -9.98 -3.13
CA GLU A 168 1.15 -9.93 -1.66
C GLU A 168 -0.13 -10.58 -1.10
N GLY A 169 -1.02 -11.06 -1.98
CA GLY A 169 -2.30 -11.66 -1.60
C GLY A 169 -3.26 -10.64 -0.96
N LEU A 170 -3.20 -9.38 -1.40
CA LEU A 170 -4.01 -8.31 -0.86
C LEU A 170 -5.37 -8.22 -1.58
N THR A 171 -6.38 -7.78 -0.84
CA THR A 171 -7.73 -7.51 -1.33
C THR A 171 -8.10 -6.06 -1.05
N ARG A 172 -8.87 -5.45 -1.96
CA ARG A 172 -9.33 -4.06 -1.83
C ARG A 172 -10.52 -3.97 -0.89
N VAL A 173 -10.59 -2.89 -0.10
CA VAL A 173 -11.81 -2.52 0.64
C VAL A 173 -12.76 -1.79 -0.32
N ASP A 174 -14.05 -2.14 -0.28
CA ASP A 174 -15.08 -1.39 -0.99
C ASP A 174 -15.24 -0.01 -0.32
N LEU A 175 -14.89 1.05 -1.06
CA LEU A 175 -14.98 2.42 -0.55
C LEU A 175 -16.43 2.92 -0.64
N PRO A 176 -16.96 3.59 0.40
CA PRO A 176 -18.31 4.13 0.37
C PRO A 176 -18.43 5.33 -0.59
N ASP A 177 -19.57 5.43 -1.28
CA ASP A 177 -19.84 6.48 -2.28
C ASP A 177 -19.83 7.91 -1.73
N ASN A 178 -20.02 8.07 -0.41
CA ASN A 178 -20.02 9.37 0.27
C ASN A 178 -18.61 9.86 0.66
N GLU A 179 -17.55 9.13 0.27
CA GLU A 179 -16.15 9.42 0.59
C GLU A 179 -15.90 9.65 2.08
N ARG A 180 -16.58 8.88 2.93
CA ARG A 180 -16.46 9.01 4.39
C ARG A 180 -16.74 7.69 5.10
N PHE A 181 -15.86 7.31 6.01
CA PHE A 181 -16.11 6.25 6.97
C PHE A 181 -16.53 6.78 8.34
N THR A 182 -17.36 6.02 9.06
CA THR A 182 -17.60 6.16 10.51
C THR A 182 -16.66 5.28 11.34
N HIS A 183 -16.64 5.48 12.66
CA HIS A 183 -15.89 4.60 13.57
C HIS A 183 -16.43 3.17 13.54
N GLU A 184 -17.74 3.00 13.46
CA GLU A 184 -18.43 1.71 13.40
C GLU A 184 -18.05 0.95 12.13
N GLU A 185 -18.00 1.64 10.98
CA GLU A 185 -17.60 1.04 9.70
C GLU A 185 -16.13 0.61 9.70
N LEU A 186 -15.21 1.48 10.13
CA LEU A 186 -13.80 1.12 10.24
C LEU A 186 -13.56 0.02 11.28
N GLY A 187 -14.28 0.07 12.40
CA GLY A 187 -14.25 -0.97 13.44
C GLY A 187 -14.73 -2.32 12.91
N ALA A 188 -15.81 -2.34 12.14
CA ALA A 188 -16.33 -3.55 11.49
C ALA A 188 -15.34 -4.10 10.45
N LEU A 189 -14.70 -3.23 9.66
CA LEU A 189 -13.65 -3.62 8.71
C LEU A 189 -12.45 -4.24 9.43
N LEU A 190 -11.93 -3.59 10.47
CA LEU A 190 -10.81 -4.11 11.26
C LEU A 190 -11.15 -5.43 11.98
N TYR A 191 -12.38 -5.57 12.50
CA TYR A 191 -12.84 -6.80 13.12
C TYR A 191 -12.89 -7.96 12.12
N LYS A 192 -13.38 -7.69 10.91
CA LYS A 192 -13.57 -8.71 9.87
C LYS A 192 -12.27 -9.10 9.17
N HIS A 193 -11.39 -8.14 8.91
CA HIS A 193 -10.24 -8.31 8.01
C HIS A 193 -8.88 -8.17 8.70
N GLY A 194 -8.84 -7.81 9.98
CA GLY A 194 -7.58 -7.50 10.66
C GLY A 194 -7.02 -6.13 10.24
N PRO A 195 -5.69 -5.94 10.26
CA PRO A 195 -5.09 -4.64 9.97
C PRO A 195 -5.24 -4.27 8.49
N ILE A 196 -5.45 -2.97 8.22
CA ILE A 196 -5.76 -2.49 6.88
C ILE A 196 -4.68 -1.49 6.44
N ILE A 197 -4.02 -1.77 5.32
CA ILE A 197 -3.16 -0.79 4.66
C ILE A 197 -4.03 0.33 4.10
N PHE A 198 -3.64 1.59 4.27
CA PHE A 198 -4.30 2.71 3.61
C PHE A 198 -3.29 3.69 3.00
N GLY A 199 -3.62 4.18 1.81
CA GLY A 199 -2.92 5.25 1.11
C GLY A 199 -3.54 6.60 1.41
N TRP A 200 -2.73 7.58 1.78
CA TRP A 200 -3.23 8.91 2.17
C TRP A 200 -2.25 10.01 1.79
N LYS A 201 -2.78 11.25 1.71
CA LYS A 201 -1.98 12.44 1.44
C LYS A 201 -1.54 13.08 2.75
N THR A 202 -0.24 13.14 2.99
CA THR A 202 0.36 13.73 4.20
C THR A 202 0.22 15.27 4.25
N PRO A 203 0.49 15.94 5.41
CA PRO A 203 0.41 17.40 5.51
C PRO A 203 1.25 18.18 4.49
N ASN A 204 2.31 17.58 3.95
CA ASN A 204 3.20 18.21 2.96
C ASN A 204 2.82 17.86 1.51
N ASP A 205 1.61 17.35 1.30
CA ASP A 205 1.05 16.93 0.01
C ASP A 205 1.74 15.73 -0.66
N SER A 206 2.58 14.97 0.06
CA SER A 206 3.13 13.71 -0.44
C SER A 206 2.20 12.51 -0.16
N TRP A 207 2.14 11.57 -1.09
CA TRP A 207 1.48 10.28 -0.89
C TRP A 207 2.29 9.38 0.04
N HIS A 208 1.60 8.71 0.95
CA HIS A 208 2.19 7.79 1.91
C HIS A 208 1.25 6.62 2.19
N MET A 209 1.81 5.53 2.69
CA MET A 209 1.04 4.38 3.16
C MET A 209 1.24 4.18 4.65
N SER A 210 0.19 3.71 5.30
CA SER A 210 0.19 3.38 6.72
C SER A 210 -0.73 2.18 6.96
N VAL A 211 -0.72 1.63 8.17
CA VAL A 211 -1.57 0.49 8.54
C VAL A 211 -2.50 0.88 9.66
N LEU A 212 -3.80 0.87 9.40
CA LEU A 212 -4.87 1.08 10.37
C LEU A 212 -4.92 -0.13 11.31
N THR A 213 -4.87 0.13 12.62
CA THR A 213 -4.85 -0.91 13.66
C THR A 213 -5.93 -0.72 14.72
N GLY A 214 -6.61 0.43 14.77
CA GLY A 214 -7.70 0.65 15.71
C GLY A 214 -8.55 1.88 15.43
N VAL A 215 -9.68 1.95 16.13
CA VAL A 215 -10.62 3.07 16.15
C VAL A 215 -11.04 3.34 17.59
N ASP A 216 -11.14 4.61 17.94
CA ASP A 216 -11.51 5.09 19.27
C ASP A 216 -12.62 6.14 19.14
N LYS A 217 -13.83 5.75 19.54
CA LYS A 217 -15.03 6.59 19.48
C LYS A 217 -15.00 7.70 20.53
N GLU A 218 -14.37 7.49 21.68
CA GLU A 218 -14.27 8.51 22.74
C GLU A 218 -13.39 9.68 22.31
N THR A 219 -12.26 9.39 21.66
CA THR A 219 -11.34 10.42 21.16
C THR A 219 -11.61 10.86 19.72
N SER A 220 -12.59 10.24 19.06
CA SER A 220 -12.90 10.43 17.64
C SER A 220 -11.68 10.26 16.74
N SER A 221 -10.86 9.23 17.02
CA SER A 221 -9.58 9.02 16.38
C SER A 221 -9.41 7.59 15.84
N ILE A 222 -8.50 7.46 14.89
CA ILE A 222 -7.99 6.16 14.45
C ILE A 222 -6.59 5.95 15.02
N THR A 223 -6.22 4.69 15.25
CA THR A 223 -4.85 4.28 15.58
C THR A 223 -4.21 3.61 14.37
N PHE A 224 -2.96 3.94 14.06
CA PHE A 224 -2.25 3.41 12.90
C PHE A 224 -0.74 3.26 13.13
N HIS A 225 -0.10 2.41 12.33
CA HIS A 225 1.34 2.33 12.21
C HIS A 225 1.80 3.08 10.97
N ASP A 226 2.76 3.99 11.15
CA ASP A 226 3.39 4.72 10.08
C ASP A 226 4.82 4.20 9.88
N PRO A 227 5.14 3.57 8.73
CA PRO A 227 6.48 3.06 8.43
C PRO A 227 7.60 4.08 8.59
N ARG A 228 7.30 5.38 8.49
CA ARG A 228 8.24 6.50 8.63
C ARG A 228 8.29 7.05 10.04
N GLN A 229 7.16 7.13 10.73
CA GLN A 229 7.05 7.88 11.99
C GLN A 229 7.02 6.99 13.24
N GLY A 230 6.50 5.76 13.16
CA GLY A 230 6.44 4.85 14.31
C GLY A 230 5.13 4.07 14.41
N PRO A 231 5.04 3.17 15.41
CA PRO A 231 3.80 2.47 15.73
C PRO A 231 2.81 3.36 16.48
N ASP A 232 1.57 2.89 16.56
CA ASP A 232 0.52 3.36 17.47
C ASP A 232 0.29 4.88 17.47
N LEU A 233 0.41 5.50 16.31
CA LEU A 233 0.07 6.90 16.11
C LEU A 233 -1.44 7.07 16.07
N ALA A 234 -1.93 8.24 16.46
CA ALA A 234 -3.34 8.60 16.39
C ALA A 234 -3.56 9.78 15.45
N MET A 235 -4.67 9.77 14.70
CA MET A 235 -5.16 10.94 13.98
C MET A 235 -6.69 11.04 14.08
N PRO A 236 -7.28 12.25 14.06
CA PRO A 236 -8.73 12.40 14.06
C PRO A 236 -9.37 11.68 12.86
N LEU A 237 -10.53 11.05 13.06
CA LEU A 237 -11.23 10.36 11.97
C LEU A 237 -11.59 11.30 10.81
N ASP A 238 -11.99 12.53 11.11
CA ASP A 238 -12.26 13.54 10.08
C ASP A 238 -11.01 13.86 9.24
N TYR A 239 -9.84 13.88 9.88
CA TYR A 239 -8.56 14.11 9.21
C TYR A 239 -8.16 12.93 8.32
N PHE A 240 -8.42 11.69 8.77
CA PHE A 240 -8.29 10.49 7.96
C PHE A 240 -9.20 10.56 6.72
N ASN A 241 -10.50 10.81 6.92
CA ASN A 241 -11.48 10.92 5.83
C ASN A 241 -11.12 12.05 4.85
N GLN A 242 -10.56 13.17 5.30
CA GLN A 242 -10.14 14.24 4.39
C GLN A 242 -8.96 13.83 3.48
N ARG A 243 -8.13 12.88 3.91
CA ARG A 243 -6.81 12.62 3.30
C ARG A 243 -6.65 11.25 2.68
N LEU A 244 -7.60 10.35 2.87
CA LEU A 244 -7.62 9.07 2.21
C LEU A 244 -7.59 9.25 0.69
N ALA A 245 -6.94 8.32 -0.02
CA ALA A 245 -6.81 8.35 -1.47
C ALA A 245 -8.12 7.96 -2.20
N TRP A 246 -9.24 8.64 -1.93
CA TRP A 246 -10.58 8.31 -2.45
C TRP A 246 -10.64 8.14 -3.98
N GLN A 247 -9.76 8.81 -4.71
CA GLN A 247 -9.69 8.76 -6.17
C GLN A 247 -9.14 7.45 -6.75
N VAL A 248 -8.68 6.49 -5.91
CA VAL A 248 -8.20 5.18 -6.37
C VAL A 248 -8.92 4.01 -5.66
N PRO A 249 -9.28 2.94 -6.39
CA PRO A 249 -10.01 1.81 -5.80
C PRO A 249 -9.18 0.97 -4.82
N HIS A 250 -7.86 1.13 -4.81
CA HIS A 250 -6.92 0.47 -3.89
C HIS A 250 -6.47 1.39 -2.74
N ALA A 251 -7.27 2.40 -2.39
CA ALA A 251 -6.96 3.32 -1.29
C ALA A 251 -6.80 2.59 0.05
N MET A 252 -7.51 1.47 0.22
CA MET A 252 -7.44 0.61 1.39
C MET A 252 -7.32 -0.86 0.97
N LEU A 253 -6.40 -1.58 1.60
CA LEU A 253 -6.07 -2.98 1.29
C LEU A 253 -5.99 -3.81 2.57
N TYR A 254 -6.49 -5.03 2.54
CA TYR A 254 -6.33 -6.02 3.61
C TYR A 254 -5.80 -7.34 3.04
N ARG A 255 -5.48 -8.30 3.90
CA ARG A 255 -5.10 -9.66 3.50
C ARG A 255 -6.18 -10.65 3.90
#